data_AF-A0A2T4NPR9-F1
#
_entry.id   AF-A0A2T4NPR9-F1
#
_cell.length_a   1.000
_cell.length_b   1.000
_cell.length_c   1.000
_cell.angle_alpha   90.00
_cell.angle_beta   90.00
_cell.angle_gamma   90.00
#
_symmetry.space_group_name_H-M   'P 1'
#
loop_
_entity.id
_entity.type
_entity.pdbx_description
1 polymer ?
#
loop_
_entity_poly.entity_id
_entity_poly.type
_entity_poly.pdbx_seq_one_letter_code
_entity_poly.pdbx_strand_id
1 'polypeptide(L)'
;MPGTPRIAVVTYDPRGEEHKDRDLPVLVEALREAGADAVAVPWDDPETDWAAFDLALLRSTWDYSWRAREFTAWAERCGKATRLANPLGVVKWNADKRYLGQLADAGVPVVPTRYFAPGDPLDLPADREFVVKPASGAGARYAARYPAGERDAALRQAERMHAEGFTVMVQPYLSSIDTHGERALQFFGGRLLHAGVKGAVLAPGTPYDADKVAHPDLRPWEPTAAELAVAEKALAAVPGDAELLYARVDLVTGPDGEPCVMELELIEPNLFLHLHPDSVPKVVEAVLAAAG
;
A
#
# COMPACT_ATOMS: atom_id res chain seq x y z
N MET A 1 25.32 26.94 -5.17
CA MET A 1 24.82 25.83 -4.33
C MET A 1 23.37 25.64 -4.69
N PRO A 2 22.89 24.42 -4.95
CA PRO A 2 21.45 24.21 -5.09
C PRO A 2 20.75 24.79 -3.83
N GLY A 3 19.56 25.36 -4.01
CA GLY A 3 18.78 25.89 -2.90
C GLY A 3 18.43 24.78 -1.90
N THR A 4 18.01 25.16 -0.69
CA THR A 4 17.43 24.23 0.28
C THR A 4 16.25 23.50 -0.36
N PRO A 5 16.29 22.16 -0.53
CA PRO A 5 15.20 21.41 -1.15
C PRO A 5 13.92 21.57 -0.33
N ARG A 6 12.80 21.86 -1.00
CA ARG A 6 11.47 22.01 -0.38
C ARG A 6 10.65 20.76 -0.64
N ILE A 7 10.28 20.04 0.41
CA ILE A 7 9.68 18.70 0.32
C ILE A 7 8.34 18.68 1.02
N ALA A 8 7.27 18.43 0.27
CA ALA A 8 5.97 18.13 0.83
C ALA A 8 5.93 16.64 1.20
N VAL A 9 5.90 16.34 2.50
CA VAL A 9 5.65 14.99 3.01
C VAL A 9 4.14 14.81 3.09
N VAL A 10 3.57 14.29 2.02
CA VAL A 10 2.12 14.30 1.80
C VAL A 10 1.42 13.26 2.67
N THR A 11 0.38 13.71 3.38
CA THR A 11 -0.41 12.92 4.32
C THR A 11 -1.92 13.18 4.16
N TYR A 12 -2.74 12.69 5.09
CA TYR A 12 -4.16 13.00 5.26
C TYR A 12 -4.38 13.97 6.42
N ASP A 13 -5.51 14.69 6.41
CA ASP A 13 -5.99 15.42 7.59
C ASP A 13 -6.67 14.43 8.57
N PRO A 14 -6.17 14.28 9.82
CA PRO A 14 -6.81 13.41 10.81
C PRO A 14 -8.11 14.00 11.39
N ARG A 15 -8.50 15.22 11.02
CA ARG A 15 -9.77 15.87 11.38
C ARG A 15 -10.03 15.95 12.89
N GLY A 16 -8.96 16.22 13.64
CA GLY A 16 -8.97 16.32 15.10
C GLY A 16 -8.74 14.99 15.83
N GLU A 17 -8.55 13.88 15.12
CA GLU A 17 -8.09 12.60 15.68
C GLU A 17 -6.56 12.53 15.77
N GLU A 18 -6.05 11.50 16.44
CA GLU A 18 -4.62 11.21 16.46
C GLU A 18 -4.15 10.71 15.08
N HIS A 19 -3.02 11.25 14.61
CA HIS A 19 -2.41 10.81 13.36
C HIS A 19 -1.88 9.39 13.50
N LYS A 20 -2.32 8.47 12.63
CA LYS A 20 -1.97 7.05 12.73
C LYS A 20 -0.59 6.72 12.15
N ASP A 21 -0.01 7.60 11.35
CA ASP A 21 1.35 7.41 10.83
C ASP A 21 2.40 7.78 11.87
N ARG A 22 3.09 6.76 12.37
CA ARG A 22 4.20 6.88 13.32
C ARG A 22 5.51 7.30 12.64
N ASP A 23 5.63 7.07 11.33
CA ASP A 23 6.83 7.40 10.56
C ASP A 23 6.84 8.88 10.14
N LEU A 24 5.67 9.49 9.95
CA LEU A 24 5.52 10.88 9.51
C LEU A 24 6.35 11.90 10.33
N PRO A 25 6.21 12.00 11.67
CA PRO A 25 6.99 12.98 12.44
C PRO A 25 8.49 12.70 12.37
N VAL A 26 8.89 11.42 12.45
CA VAL A 26 10.30 10.99 12.39
C VAL A 26 10.94 11.40 11.06
N LEU A 27 10.23 11.16 9.95
CA LEU A 27 10.73 11.47 8.61
C LEU A 27 10.82 12.97 8.36
N VAL A 28 9.82 13.74 8.79
CA VAL A 28 9.83 15.21 8.66
C VAL A 28 10.99 15.82 9.45
N GLU A 29 11.20 15.37 10.68
CA GLU A 29 12.32 15.82 11.53
C GLU A 29 13.67 15.48 10.88
N ALA A 30 13.87 14.22 10.48
CA ALA A 30 15.12 13.76 9.89
C ALA A 30 15.46 14.48 8.56
N LEU A 31 14.46 14.81 7.73
CA LEU A 31 14.67 15.60 6.51
C LEU A 31 15.10 17.04 6.82
N ARG A 32 14.53 17.66 7.87
CA ARG A 32 14.90 19.00 8.32
C ARG A 32 16.32 19.04 8.88
N GLU A 33 16.68 18.06 9.70
CA GLU A 33 18.03 17.92 10.24
C GLU A 33 19.08 17.74 9.14
N ALA A 34 18.72 17.07 8.04
CA ALA A 34 19.55 16.91 6.87
C ALA A 34 19.55 18.12 5.91
N GLY A 35 18.85 19.20 6.26
CA GLY A 35 18.93 20.49 5.57
C GLY A 35 17.85 20.77 4.53
N ALA A 36 16.76 20.00 4.49
CA ALA A 36 15.59 20.31 3.66
C ALA A 36 14.55 21.17 4.41
N ASP A 37 13.78 21.95 3.65
CA ASP A 37 12.51 22.54 4.10
C ASP A 37 11.39 21.51 3.90
N ALA A 38 11.31 20.55 4.82
CA ALA A 38 10.30 19.50 4.80
C ALA A 38 9.07 19.87 5.66
N VAL A 39 7.87 19.61 5.15
CA VAL A 39 6.61 19.87 5.87
C VAL A 39 5.59 18.77 5.57
N ALA A 40 4.87 18.33 6.60
CA ALA A 40 3.74 17.44 6.44
C ALA A 40 2.53 18.23 5.91
N VAL A 41 1.93 17.78 4.82
CA VAL A 41 0.83 18.50 4.16
C VAL A 41 -0.30 17.53 3.79
N PRO A 42 -1.55 17.76 4.24
CA PRO A 42 -2.70 17.01 3.74
C PRO A 42 -2.83 17.15 2.22
N TRP A 43 -2.97 16.04 1.50
CA TRP A 43 -3.09 16.08 0.04
C TRP A 43 -4.28 16.92 -0.45
N ASP A 44 -5.34 17.00 0.35
CA ASP A 44 -6.56 17.73 0.04
C ASP A 44 -6.63 19.15 0.63
N ASP A 45 -5.52 19.67 1.16
CA ASP A 45 -5.44 21.07 1.60
C ASP A 45 -5.58 22.04 0.40
N PRO A 46 -6.66 22.83 0.33
CA PRO A 46 -6.91 23.73 -0.79
C PRO A 46 -5.95 24.93 -0.84
N GLU A 47 -5.28 25.26 0.28
CA GLU A 47 -4.40 26.43 0.37
C GLU A 47 -2.95 26.11 -0.01
N THR A 48 -2.64 24.82 -0.25
CA THR A 48 -1.28 24.39 -0.58
C THR A 48 -0.90 24.78 -2.02
N ASP A 49 0.15 25.60 -2.14
CA ASP A 49 0.83 25.87 -3.41
C ASP A 49 1.83 24.75 -3.74
N TRP A 50 1.37 23.73 -4.47
CA TRP A 50 2.19 22.58 -4.85
C TRP A 50 3.41 22.96 -5.71
N ALA A 51 3.34 24.05 -6.49
CA ALA A 51 4.45 24.48 -7.34
C ALA A 51 5.64 25.03 -6.55
N ALA A 52 5.45 25.28 -5.25
CA ALA A 52 6.47 25.79 -4.36
C ALA A 52 7.40 24.69 -3.81
N PHE A 53 7.11 23.41 -4.07
CA PHE A 53 7.90 22.26 -3.65
C PHE A 53 8.71 21.67 -4.81
N ASP A 54 9.89 21.15 -4.49
CA ASP A 54 10.72 20.40 -5.44
C ASP A 54 10.28 18.92 -5.52
N LEU A 55 9.68 18.39 -4.44
CA LEU A 55 9.20 17.02 -4.36
C LEU A 55 7.94 16.89 -3.49
N ALA A 56 6.94 16.17 -4.00
CA ALA A 56 5.82 15.63 -3.23
C ALA A 56 6.07 14.14 -2.93
N LEU A 57 6.39 13.85 -1.66
CA LEU A 57 6.64 12.52 -1.13
C LEU A 57 5.35 11.97 -0.50
N LEU A 58 4.66 11.06 -1.19
CA LEU A 58 3.40 10.48 -0.72
C LEU A 58 3.69 9.45 0.38
N ARG A 59 3.19 9.69 1.60
CA ARG A 59 3.52 8.88 2.78
C ARG A 59 2.34 8.21 3.43
N SER A 60 1.38 8.99 3.90
CA SER A 60 0.24 8.48 4.66
C SER A 60 -1.07 9.04 4.14
N THR A 61 -1.21 9.20 2.82
CA THR A 61 -2.45 9.64 2.15
C THR A 61 -3.60 8.64 2.25
N TRP A 62 -3.64 7.79 3.30
CA TRP A 62 -4.47 6.58 3.44
C TRP A 62 -5.98 6.81 3.30
N ASP A 63 -6.46 8.04 3.51
CA ASP A 63 -7.84 8.42 3.29
C ASP A 63 -8.27 8.43 1.81
N TYR A 64 -7.30 8.42 0.88
CA TYR A 64 -7.59 8.28 -0.54
C TYR A 64 -8.35 7.00 -0.86
N SER A 65 -8.23 5.96 -0.03
CA SER A 65 -8.82 4.64 -0.31
C SER A 65 -10.34 4.68 -0.47
N TRP A 66 -11.02 5.71 0.07
CA TRP A 66 -12.44 6.01 -0.18
C TRP A 66 -12.69 7.26 -1.01
N ARG A 67 -11.63 7.96 -1.39
CA ARG A 67 -11.63 9.18 -2.21
C ARG A 67 -10.80 8.98 -3.48
N ALA A 68 -10.69 7.74 -3.98
CA ALA A 68 -9.69 7.38 -4.99
C ALA A 68 -9.75 8.23 -6.26
N ARG A 69 -10.97 8.59 -6.71
CA ARG A 69 -11.20 9.50 -7.85
C ARG A 69 -10.71 10.92 -7.56
N GLU A 70 -11.00 11.44 -6.38
CA GLU A 70 -10.58 12.77 -5.96
C GLU A 70 -9.06 12.84 -5.81
N PHE A 71 -8.47 11.82 -5.18
CA PHE A 71 -7.04 11.67 -5.00
C PHE A 71 -6.29 11.54 -6.33
N THR A 72 -6.74 10.69 -7.26
CA THR A 72 -6.07 10.59 -8.57
C THR A 72 -6.21 11.88 -9.39
N ALA A 73 -7.31 12.61 -9.25
CA ALA A 73 -7.45 13.94 -9.84
C ALA A 73 -6.52 14.97 -9.18
N TRP A 74 -6.33 14.90 -7.86
CA TRP A 74 -5.33 15.70 -7.14
C TRP A 74 -3.91 15.35 -7.60
N ALA A 75 -3.53 14.07 -7.62
CA ALA A 75 -2.20 13.61 -8.02
C ALA A 75 -1.86 14.09 -9.44
N GLU A 76 -2.84 14.13 -10.35
CA GLU A 76 -2.65 14.69 -11.68
C GLU A 76 -2.40 16.21 -11.68
N ARG A 77 -3.08 16.98 -10.83
CA ARG A 77 -2.82 18.43 -10.69
C ARG A 77 -1.47 18.69 -10.02
N CYS A 78 -1.20 17.98 -8.93
CA CYS A 78 0.05 18.05 -8.19
C CYS A 78 1.26 17.68 -9.07
N GLY A 79 1.18 16.57 -9.81
CA GLY A 79 2.23 16.14 -10.74
C GLY A 79 2.46 17.06 -11.95
N LYS A 80 1.57 18.04 -12.21
CA LYS A 80 1.80 19.12 -13.19
C LYS A 80 2.53 20.32 -12.57
N ALA A 81 2.47 20.47 -11.25
CA ALA A 81 3.04 21.59 -10.50
C ALA A 81 4.40 21.25 -9.85
N THR A 82 4.58 20.00 -9.40
CA THR A 82 5.79 19.51 -8.75
C THR A 82 6.07 18.04 -9.13
N ARG A 83 7.25 17.53 -8.78
CA ARG A 83 7.62 16.14 -8.98
C ARG A 83 6.93 15.27 -7.92
N LEU A 84 6.18 14.25 -8.36
CA LEU A 84 5.74 13.18 -7.46
C LEU A 84 6.89 12.18 -7.26
N ALA A 85 7.10 11.73 -6.01
CA ALA A 85 8.17 10.80 -5.67
C ALA A 85 8.12 9.47 -6.43
N ASN A 86 6.92 8.88 -6.56
CA ASN A 86 6.66 7.85 -7.56
C ASN A 86 5.85 8.47 -8.72
N PRO A 87 6.13 8.11 -9.99
CA PRO A 87 5.49 8.76 -11.14
C PRO A 87 3.96 8.66 -11.15
N LEU A 88 3.27 9.67 -11.70
CA LEU A 88 1.80 9.73 -11.78
C LEU A 88 1.18 8.47 -12.40
N GLY A 89 1.82 7.90 -13.43
CA GLY A 89 1.35 6.66 -14.07
C GLY A 89 1.31 5.49 -13.09
N VAL A 90 2.34 5.36 -12.25
CA VAL A 90 2.42 4.35 -11.18
C VAL A 90 1.36 4.61 -10.12
N VAL A 91 1.19 5.87 -9.68
CA VAL A 91 0.18 6.25 -8.68
C VAL A 91 -1.23 5.88 -9.15
N LYS A 92 -1.58 6.22 -10.40
CA LYS A 92 -2.89 5.87 -10.98
C LYS A 92 -3.08 4.36 -11.12
N TRP A 93 -2.04 3.64 -11.52
CA TRP A 93 -2.07 2.20 -11.68
C TRP A 93 -2.23 1.46 -10.34
N ASN A 94 -1.47 1.88 -9.32
CA ASN A 94 -1.43 1.20 -8.03
C ASN A 94 -2.64 1.50 -7.14
N ALA A 95 -3.37 2.58 -7.41
CA ALA A 95 -4.60 2.94 -6.68
C ALA A 95 -5.73 1.91 -6.86
N ASP A 96 -5.60 1.01 -7.83
CA ASP A 96 -6.52 -0.07 -8.10
C ASP A 96 -5.82 -1.45 -8.05
N LYS A 97 -6.16 -2.26 -7.06
CA LYS A 97 -5.63 -3.61 -6.80
C LYS A 97 -5.94 -4.63 -7.91
N ARG A 98 -6.62 -4.25 -8.99
CA ARG A 98 -6.59 -4.97 -10.28
C ARG A 98 -5.17 -5.07 -10.86
N TYR A 99 -4.22 -4.28 -10.37
CA TYR A 99 -2.80 -4.49 -10.65
C TYR A 99 -2.33 -5.93 -10.33
N LEU A 100 -2.90 -6.61 -9.33
CA LEU A 100 -2.51 -8.00 -8.99
C LEU A 100 -2.79 -8.96 -10.16
N GLY A 101 -3.92 -8.78 -10.86
CA GLY A 101 -4.22 -9.54 -12.08
C GLY A 101 -3.20 -9.27 -13.18
N GLN A 102 -2.77 -8.01 -13.36
CA GLN A 102 -1.76 -7.65 -14.35
C GLN A 102 -0.37 -8.20 -14.00
N LEU A 103 -0.02 -8.25 -12.71
CA LEU A 103 1.19 -8.93 -12.25
C LEU A 103 1.11 -10.45 -12.53
N ALA A 104 -0.06 -11.08 -12.32
CA ALA A 104 -0.27 -12.48 -12.65
C ALA A 104 -0.10 -12.74 -14.16
N ASP A 105 -0.67 -11.88 -15.02
CA ASP A 105 -0.54 -11.96 -16.47
C ASP A 105 0.93 -11.79 -16.93
N ALA A 106 1.73 -11.03 -16.18
CA ALA A 106 3.18 -10.92 -16.37
C ALA A 106 3.98 -12.10 -15.77
N GLY A 107 3.30 -13.11 -15.23
CA GLY A 107 3.90 -14.32 -14.66
C GLY A 107 4.44 -14.16 -13.25
N VAL A 108 4.14 -13.08 -12.53
CA VAL A 108 4.47 -12.92 -11.11
C VAL A 108 3.59 -13.87 -10.29
N PRO A 109 4.16 -14.67 -9.36
CA PRO A 109 3.34 -15.44 -8.42
C PRO A 109 2.54 -14.50 -7.53
N VAL A 110 1.22 -14.51 -7.63
CA VAL A 110 0.31 -13.69 -6.81
C VAL A 110 -0.76 -14.56 -6.17
N VAL A 111 -1.36 -14.07 -5.08
CA VAL A 111 -2.57 -14.68 -4.52
C VAL A 111 -3.67 -14.70 -5.61
N PRO A 112 -4.24 -15.87 -5.94
CA PRO A 112 -5.29 -15.97 -6.97
C PRO A 112 -6.45 -15.02 -6.65
N THR A 113 -6.76 -14.12 -7.58
CA THR A 113 -7.72 -13.05 -7.33
C THR A 113 -8.78 -13.02 -8.42
N ARG A 114 -10.05 -12.96 -8.02
CA ARG A 114 -11.18 -12.70 -8.92
C ARG A 114 -11.77 -11.34 -8.64
N TYR A 115 -12.27 -10.68 -9.69
CA TYR A 115 -12.81 -9.33 -9.62
C TYR A 115 -14.25 -9.32 -10.12
N PHE A 116 -15.13 -8.61 -9.41
CA PHE A 116 -16.56 -8.48 -9.73
C PHE A 116 -16.96 -7.01 -9.64
N ALA A 117 -17.20 -6.39 -10.80
CA ALA A 117 -17.71 -5.03 -10.88
C ALA A 117 -19.18 -4.97 -10.43
N PRO A 118 -19.71 -3.77 -10.10
CA PRO A 118 -21.13 -3.60 -9.83
C PRO A 118 -22.00 -4.17 -10.96
N GLY A 119 -22.87 -5.12 -10.62
CA GLY A 119 -23.75 -5.82 -11.57
C GLY A 119 -23.23 -7.18 -12.06
N ASP A 120 -21.96 -7.51 -11.81
CA ASP A 120 -21.42 -8.83 -12.12
C ASP A 120 -21.98 -9.89 -11.14
N PRO A 121 -22.29 -11.11 -11.61
CA PRO A 121 -22.64 -12.21 -10.71
C PRO A 121 -21.41 -12.61 -9.88
N LEU A 122 -21.55 -12.53 -8.55
CA LEU A 122 -20.49 -12.98 -7.65
C LEU A 122 -20.34 -14.50 -7.68
N ASP A 123 -19.13 -14.94 -7.97
CA ASP A 123 -18.69 -16.31 -7.72
C ASP A 123 -17.89 -16.28 -6.40
N LEU A 124 -18.32 -17.09 -5.42
CA LEU A 124 -17.69 -17.25 -4.11
C LEU A 124 -17.25 -18.72 -3.93
N PRO A 125 -16.02 -18.98 -3.44
CA PRO A 125 -15.57 -20.34 -3.18
C PRO A 125 -16.49 -21.10 -2.23
N ALA A 126 -16.78 -22.36 -2.55
CA ALA A 126 -17.67 -23.22 -1.77
C ALA A 126 -16.93 -24.29 -0.95
N ASP A 127 -15.63 -24.48 -1.20
CA ASP A 127 -14.80 -25.57 -0.69
C ASP A 127 -13.67 -25.11 0.25
N ARG A 128 -13.47 -23.80 0.41
CA ARG A 128 -12.36 -23.20 1.16
C ARG A 128 -12.74 -21.85 1.74
N GLU A 129 -11.97 -21.41 2.72
CA GLU A 129 -12.07 -20.05 3.25
C GLU A 129 -11.61 -19.02 2.22
N PHE A 130 -12.22 -17.84 2.25
CA PHE A 130 -11.95 -16.78 1.29
C PHE A 130 -12.01 -15.40 1.94
N VAL A 131 -11.35 -14.44 1.31
CA VAL A 131 -11.36 -13.04 1.67
C VAL A 131 -12.16 -12.27 0.63
N VAL A 132 -13.07 -11.42 1.10
CA VAL A 132 -13.74 -10.42 0.28
C VAL A 132 -13.24 -9.04 0.70
N LYS A 133 -12.76 -8.25 -0.26
CA LYS A 133 -12.23 -6.89 -0.06
C LYS A 133 -12.44 -6.02 -1.31
N PRO A 134 -12.36 -4.68 -1.24
CA PRO A 134 -12.51 -3.82 -2.41
C PRO A 134 -11.21 -3.75 -3.23
N ALA A 135 -11.35 -3.49 -4.54
CA ALA A 135 -10.20 -3.25 -5.43
C ALA A 135 -9.49 -1.91 -5.15
N SER A 136 -10.18 -0.93 -4.58
CA SER A 136 -9.57 0.28 -4.02
C SER A 136 -9.76 0.25 -2.51
N GLY A 137 -8.66 0.27 -1.75
CA GLY A 137 -8.73 0.09 -0.29
C GLY A 137 -7.36 0.21 0.38
N ALA A 138 -7.35 0.65 1.64
CA ALA A 138 -6.19 0.63 2.54
C ALA A 138 -6.65 0.24 3.97
N GLY A 139 -5.71 -0.15 4.84
CA GLY A 139 -5.98 -0.39 6.26
C GLY A 139 -7.01 -1.50 6.56
N ALA A 140 -7.13 -2.51 5.68
CA ALA A 140 -8.09 -3.61 5.80
C ALA A 140 -9.58 -3.20 5.89
N ARG A 141 -9.93 -1.98 5.49
CA ARG A 141 -11.32 -1.55 5.37
C ARG A 141 -12.05 -2.43 4.36
N TYR A 142 -13.27 -2.84 4.72
CA TYR A 142 -14.07 -3.79 3.95
C TYR A 142 -13.37 -5.14 3.71
N ALA A 143 -12.24 -5.46 4.35
CA ALA A 143 -11.66 -6.78 4.22
C ALA A 143 -12.27 -7.69 5.30
N ALA A 144 -12.80 -8.85 4.90
CA ALA A 144 -13.30 -9.86 5.81
C ALA A 144 -12.97 -11.27 5.29
N ARG A 145 -12.64 -12.16 6.22
CA ARG A 145 -12.41 -13.60 6.00
C ARG A 145 -13.74 -14.33 6.27
N TYR A 146 -14.14 -15.19 5.35
CA TYR A 146 -15.33 -16.03 5.48
C TYR A 146 -14.96 -17.51 5.38
N PRO A 147 -15.55 -18.36 6.22
CA PRO A 147 -15.53 -19.80 5.98
C PRO A 147 -16.37 -20.16 4.75
N ALA A 148 -16.07 -21.31 4.15
CA ALA A 148 -16.74 -21.79 2.94
C ALA A 148 -18.29 -21.84 3.05
N GLY A 149 -18.80 -22.05 4.26
CA GLY A 149 -20.24 -22.13 4.55
C GLY A 149 -20.95 -20.80 4.79
N GLU A 150 -20.25 -19.67 4.94
CA GLU A 150 -20.85 -18.36 5.29
C GLU A 150 -21.01 -17.42 4.10
N ARG A 151 -21.54 -17.94 2.99
CA ARG A 151 -21.68 -17.19 1.73
C ARG A 151 -22.65 -16.01 1.83
N ASP A 152 -23.72 -16.12 2.59
CA ASP A 152 -24.73 -15.06 2.69
C ASP A 152 -24.17 -13.77 3.33
N ALA A 153 -23.25 -13.91 4.28
CA ALA A 153 -22.61 -12.75 4.90
C ALA A 153 -21.66 -12.04 3.93
N ALA A 154 -20.89 -12.81 3.14
CA ALA A 154 -20.05 -12.29 2.08
C ALA A 154 -20.85 -11.60 0.96
N LEU A 155 -22.01 -12.15 0.59
CA LEU A 155 -22.91 -11.54 -0.41
C LEU A 155 -23.44 -10.19 0.07
N ARG A 156 -23.89 -10.07 1.33
CA ARG A 156 -24.34 -8.79 1.89
C ARG A 156 -23.24 -7.73 1.91
N GLN A 157 -22.01 -8.13 2.22
CA GLN A 157 -20.86 -7.23 2.14
C GLN A 157 -20.61 -6.77 0.68
N ALA A 158 -20.64 -7.70 -0.27
CA ALA A 158 -20.46 -7.40 -1.68
C ALA A 158 -21.53 -6.46 -2.23
N GLU A 159 -22.80 -6.68 -1.88
CA GLU A 159 -23.93 -5.80 -2.24
C GLU A 159 -23.69 -4.37 -1.73
N ARG A 160 -23.23 -4.20 -0.49
CA ARG A 160 -22.88 -2.88 0.05
C ARG A 160 -21.73 -2.23 -0.72
N MET A 161 -20.68 -2.98 -1.01
CA MET A 161 -19.55 -2.47 -1.82
C MET A 161 -20.01 -2.05 -3.22
N HIS A 162 -20.85 -2.85 -3.88
CA HIS A 162 -21.41 -2.52 -5.20
C HIS A 162 -22.32 -1.28 -5.15
N ALA A 163 -23.14 -1.12 -4.10
CA ALA A 163 -23.96 0.08 -3.90
C ALA A 163 -23.12 1.36 -3.74
N GLU A 164 -21.92 1.24 -3.18
CA GLU A 164 -20.92 2.31 -3.09
C GLU A 164 -20.03 2.44 -4.35
N GLY A 165 -20.25 1.60 -5.36
CA GLY A 165 -19.55 1.63 -6.65
C GLY A 165 -18.20 0.92 -6.67
N PHE A 166 -17.84 0.16 -5.62
CA PHE A 166 -16.58 -0.57 -5.57
C PHE A 166 -16.61 -1.84 -6.44
N THR A 167 -15.48 -2.14 -7.08
CA THR A 167 -15.22 -3.48 -7.60
C THR A 167 -14.81 -4.39 -6.44
N VAL A 168 -15.43 -5.57 -6.34
CA VAL A 168 -15.15 -6.56 -5.30
C VAL A 168 -14.02 -7.48 -5.75
N MET A 169 -13.05 -7.71 -4.86
CA MET A 169 -12.03 -8.73 -4.99
C MET A 169 -12.38 -9.93 -4.11
N VAL A 170 -12.22 -11.13 -4.66
CA VAL A 170 -12.32 -12.39 -3.92
C VAL A 170 -11.02 -13.16 -4.07
N GLN A 171 -10.42 -13.51 -2.93
CA GLN A 171 -9.16 -14.25 -2.83
C GLN A 171 -9.34 -15.48 -1.94
N PRO A 172 -8.66 -16.62 -2.18
CA PRO A 172 -8.59 -17.67 -1.18
C PRO A 172 -7.89 -17.13 0.07
N TYR A 173 -8.35 -17.54 1.24
CA TYR A 173 -7.62 -17.26 2.47
C TYR A 173 -6.43 -18.22 2.58
N LEU A 174 -5.21 -17.68 2.63
CA LEU A 174 -3.99 -18.48 2.76
C LEU A 174 -3.67 -18.67 4.24
N SER A 175 -3.99 -19.85 4.77
CA SER A 175 -3.82 -20.20 6.20
C SER A 175 -2.39 -20.11 6.70
N SER A 176 -1.39 -20.12 5.81
CA SER A 176 0.00 -19.87 6.17
C SER A 176 0.23 -18.51 6.82
N ILE A 177 -0.67 -17.52 6.61
CA ILE A 177 -0.55 -16.22 7.26
C ILE A 177 -0.76 -16.32 8.78
N ASP A 178 -1.54 -17.30 9.24
CA ASP A 178 -1.78 -17.56 10.66
C ASP A 178 -0.53 -18.14 11.35
N THR A 179 0.39 -18.78 10.61
CA THR A 179 1.58 -19.44 11.16
C THR A 179 2.90 -18.75 10.82
N HIS A 180 3.04 -18.29 9.57
CA HIS A 180 4.27 -17.67 9.04
C HIS A 180 4.16 -16.15 8.92
N GLY A 181 2.96 -15.59 9.11
CA GLY A 181 2.71 -14.17 8.87
C GLY A 181 2.84 -13.78 7.40
N GLU A 182 2.68 -12.49 7.17
CA GLU A 182 2.89 -11.81 5.90
C GLU A 182 4.22 -11.04 5.97
N ARG A 183 5.09 -11.23 4.97
CA ARG A 183 6.42 -10.60 4.93
C ARG A 183 6.34 -9.35 4.08
N ALA A 184 6.63 -8.21 4.69
CA ALA A 184 6.63 -6.90 4.07
C ALA A 184 8.06 -6.50 3.72
N LEU A 185 8.44 -6.64 2.45
CA LEU A 185 9.76 -6.24 1.95
C LEU A 185 9.71 -4.79 1.50
N GLN A 186 10.48 -3.93 2.15
CA GLN A 186 10.52 -2.51 1.87
C GLN A 186 11.70 -2.20 0.95
N PHE A 187 11.42 -1.57 -0.18
CA PHE A 187 12.40 -1.06 -1.13
C PHE A 187 12.41 0.46 -1.11
N PHE A 188 13.60 1.03 -1.27
CA PHE A 188 13.81 2.47 -1.39
C PHE A 188 14.97 2.75 -2.35
N GLY A 189 14.81 3.67 -3.29
CA GLY A 189 15.78 3.96 -4.35
C GLY A 189 16.15 2.72 -5.19
N GLY A 190 15.16 1.86 -5.48
CA GLY A 190 15.37 0.63 -6.25
C GLY A 190 16.14 -0.50 -5.52
N ARG A 191 16.40 -0.37 -4.22
CA ARG A 191 17.14 -1.36 -3.42
C ARG A 191 16.32 -1.81 -2.23
N LEU A 192 16.52 -3.06 -1.79
CA LEU A 192 15.97 -3.53 -0.52
C LEU A 192 16.51 -2.66 0.62
N LEU A 193 15.61 -2.08 1.41
CA LEU A 193 15.92 -1.24 2.56
C LEU A 193 15.95 -2.07 3.85
N HIS A 194 14.84 -2.75 4.13
CA HIS A 194 14.65 -3.69 5.26
C HIS A 194 13.38 -4.51 5.01
N ALA A 195 13.07 -5.45 5.92
CA ALA A 195 11.80 -6.17 5.89
C ALA A 195 11.26 -6.45 7.29
N GLY A 196 9.95 -6.61 7.37
CA GLY A 196 9.25 -7.06 8.57
C GLY A 196 8.33 -8.22 8.27
N VAL A 197 7.85 -8.89 9.31
CA VAL A 197 6.76 -9.85 9.23
C VAL A 197 5.64 -9.43 10.17
N LYS A 198 4.42 -9.45 9.65
CA LYS A 198 3.17 -9.06 10.33
C LYS A 198 2.24 -10.26 10.45
N GLY A 199 1.51 -10.33 11.56
CA GLY A 199 0.46 -11.31 11.81
C GLY A 199 -0.78 -11.06 10.94
N ALA A 200 -1.71 -12.01 10.97
CA ALA A 200 -2.96 -11.93 10.25
C ALA A 200 -3.85 -10.80 10.79
N VAL A 201 -4.28 -9.89 9.92
CA VAL A 201 -5.26 -8.84 10.28
C VAL A 201 -6.68 -9.43 10.41
N LEU A 202 -7.00 -10.46 9.63
CA LEU A 202 -8.34 -11.01 9.52
C LEU A 202 -8.49 -12.31 10.34
N ALA A 203 -9.06 -12.18 11.54
CA ALA A 203 -9.51 -13.33 12.32
C ALA A 203 -10.90 -13.81 11.85
N PRO A 204 -11.19 -15.13 11.90
CA PRO A 204 -12.51 -15.67 11.61
C PRO A 204 -13.63 -14.93 12.38
N GLY A 205 -14.73 -14.62 11.70
CA GLY A 205 -15.87 -13.93 12.30
C GLY A 205 -15.70 -12.43 12.55
N THR A 206 -14.54 -11.84 12.19
CA THR A 206 -14.32 -10.39 12.28
C THR A 206 -15.13 -9.67 11.18
N PRO A 207 -16.09 -8.77 11.52
CA PRO A 207 -16.88 -8.07 10.52
C PRO A 207 -16.05 -7.18 9.59
N TYR A 208 -16.53 -7.00 8.35
CA TYR A 208 -15.85 -6.18 7.34
C TYR A 208 -15.72 -4.70 7.75
N ASP A 209 -16.61 -4.21 8.61
CA ASP A 209 -16.70 -2.83 9.13
C ASP A 209 -16.17 -2.66 10.55
N ALA A 210 -15.66 -3.74 11.18
CA ALA A 210 -14.95 -3.62 12.44
C ALA A 210 -13.69 -2.76 12.29
N ASP A 211 -13.37 -1.99 13.32
CA ASP A 211 -12.06 -1.36 13.45
C ASP A 211 -10.99 -2.45 13.66
N LYS A 212 -9.93 -2.40 12.86
CA LYS A 212 -8.90 -3.45 12.78
C LYS A 212 -7.55 -2.84 13.07
N VAL A 213 -6.75 -3.56 13.85
CA VAL A 213 -5.36 -3.18 14.07
C VAL A 213 -4.57 -3.49 12.80
N ALA A 214 -4.03 -2.45 12.17
CA ALA A 214 -3.14 -2.60 11.04
C ALA A 214 -1.80 -3.20 11.50
N HIS A 215 -1.25 -4.13 10.70
CA HIS A 215 0.07 -4.73 10.91
C HIS A 215 0.29 -5.31 12.33
N PRO A 216 -0.58 -6.23 12.80
CA PRO A 216 -0.42 -6.85 14.12
C PRO A 216 0.89 -7.66 14.20
N ASP A 217 1.41 -7.85 15.41
CA ASP A 217 2.60 -8.68 15.69
C ASP A 217 3.85 -8.35 14.83
N LEU A 218 3.97 -7.09 14.40
CA LEU A 218 5.05 -6.64 13.53
C LEU A 218 6.42 -6.84 14.20
N ARG A 219 7.31 -7.57 13.53
CA ARG A 219 8.69 -7.84 13.97
C ARG A 219 9.68 -7.83 12.80
N PRO A 220 10.98 -7.60 13.03
CA PRO A 220 11.97 -7.58 11.97
C PRO A 220 12.05 -8.93 11.24
N TRP A 221 12.38 -8.89 9.94
CA TRP A 221 12.52 -10.07 9.10
C TRP A 221 13.73 -9.93 8.16
N GLU A 222 14.45 -11.03 7.93
CA GLU A 222 15.45 -11.15 6.88
C GLU A 222 14.84 -11.95 5.73
N PRO A 223 14.62 -11.36 4.55
CA PRO A 223 14.01 -12.06 3.43
C PRO A 223 14.84 -13.24 2.95
N THR A 224 14.18 -14.33 2.60
CA THR A 224 14.83 -15.42 1.87
C THR A 224 15.14 -15.00 0.43
N ALA A 225 16.07 -15.70 -0.23
CA ALA A 225 16.33 -15.49 -1.66
C ALA A 225 15.08 -15.69 -2.54
N ALA A 226 14.20 -16.62 -2.19
CA ALA A 226 12.94 -16.84 -2.92
C ALA A 226 11.98 -15.65 -2.75
N GLU A 227 11.85 -15.11 -1.52
CA GLU A 227 11.03 -13.94 -1.25
C GLU A 227 11.55 -12.70 -1.99
N LEU A 228 12.86 -12.46 -1.94
CA LEU A 228 13.48 -11.36 -2.65
C LEU A 228 13.27 -11.48 -4.18
N ALA A 229 13.45 -12.67 -4.74
CA ALA A 229 13.26 -12.90 -6.18
C ALA A 229 11.81 -12.64 -6.63
N VAL A 230 10.81 -13.04 -5.83
CA VAL A 230 9.40 -12.75 -6.15
C VAL A 230 9.11 -11.26 -6.04
N ALA A 231 9.66 -10.57 -5.03
CA ALA A 231 9.50 -9.13 -4.90
C ALA A 231 10.16 -8.36 -6.06
N GLU A 232 11.39 -8.68 -6.42
CA GLU A 232 12.08 -8.08 -7.57
C GLU A 232 11.33 -8.33 -8.88
N LYS A 233 10.78 -9.54 -9.06
CA LYS A 233 9.95 -9.87 -10.23
C LYS A 233 8.67 -9.03 -10.27
N ALA A 234 8.03 -8.78 -9.12
CA ALA A 234 6.86 -7.93 -9.03
C ALA A 234 7.18 -6.47 -9.37
N LEU A 235 8.31 -5.94 -8.87
CA LEU A 235 8.77 -4.58 -9.16
C LEU A 235 9.14 -4.42 -10.64
N ALA A 236 9.78 -5.42 -11.26
CA ALA A 236 10.12 -5.41 -12.68
C ALA A 236 8.89 -5.46 -13.59
N ALA A 237 7.74 -5.91 -13.09
CA ALA A 237 6.47 -5.95 -13.83
C ALA A 237 5.65 -4.65 -13.70
N VAL A 238 6.14 -3.66 -12.94
CA VAL A 238 5.50 -2.33 -12.85
C VAL A 238 5.62 -1.63 -14.23
N PRO A 239 4.51 -1.09 -14.77
CA PRO A 239 4.51 -0.55 -16.13
C PRO A 239 5.32 0.76 -16.27
N GLY A 240 5.87 0.97 -17.46
CA GLY A 240 6.42 2.26 -17.89
C GLY A 240 7.86 2.54 -17.50
N ASP A 241 8.69 1.50 -17.30
CA ASP A 241 10.11 1.60 -16.91
C ASP A 241 10.31 2.58 -15.74
N ALA A 242 9.40 2.53 -14.77
CA ALA A 242 9.30 3.55 -13.74
C ALA A 242 10.45 3.43 -12.73
N GLU A 243 11.16 4.54 -12.52
CA GLU A 243 12.07 4.68 -11.39
C GLU A 243 11.25 4.90 -10.11
N LEU A 244 11.15 3.86 -9.28
CA LEU A 244 10.42 3.90 -8.01
C LEU A 244 11.35 4.39 -6.89
N LEU A 245 10.98 5.49 -6.23
CA LEU A 245 11.67 5.94 -5.03
C LEU A 245 11.40 5.00 -3.86
N TYR A 246 10.20 4.43 -3.78
CA TYR A 246 9.86 3.46 -2.74
C TYR A 246 8.82 2.46 -3.24
N ALA A 247 8.83 1.29 -2.63
CA ALA A 247 7.82 0.25 -2.83
C ALA A 247 7.79 -0.67 -1.62
N ARG A 248 6.61 -1.18 -1.24
CA ARG A 248 6.49 -2.33 -0.33
C ARG A 248 5.87 -3.50 -1.06
N VAL A 249 6.55 -4.64 -1.05
CA VAL A 249 6.00 -5.90 -1.56
C VAL A 249 5.62 -6.77 -0.38
N ASP A 250 4.33 -7.05 -0.25
CA ASP A 250 3.78 -7.89 0.79
C ASP A 250 3.61 -9.32 0.24
N LEU A 251 4.31 -10.27 0.87
CA LEU A 251 4.39 -11.66 0.47
C LEU A 251 3.73 -12.58 1.51
N VAL A 252 3.17 -13.67 1.00
CA VAL A 252 2.65 -14.77 1.82
C VAL A 252 3.09 -16.10 1.21
N THR A 253 3.13 -17.15 2.01
CA THR A 253 3.47 -18.49 1.53
C THR A 253 2.27 -19.08 0.79
N GLY A 254 2.46 -19.44 -0.47
CA GLY A 254 1.45 -20.11 -1.28
C GLY A 254 1.20 -21.55 -0.83
N PRO A 255 0.15 -22.21 -1.38
CA PRO A 255 -0.16 -23.61 -1.09
C PRO A 255 0.94 -24.61 -1.48
N ASP A 256 1.82 -24.23 -2.40
CA ASP A 256 3.00 -24.98 -2.85
C ASP A 256 4.23 -24.79 -1.94
N GLY A 257 4.13 -23.92 -0.93
CA GLY A 257 5.23 -23.57 -0.02
C GLY A 257 6.11 -22.43 -0.52
N GLU A 258 5.86 -21.89 -1.72
CA GLU A 258 6.65 -20.82 -2.32
C GLU A 258 6.06 -19.43 -2.02
N PRO A 259 6.85 -18.34 -2.02
CA PRO A 259 6.31 -17.01 -1.80
C PRO A 259 5.47 -16.53 -2.98
N CYS A 260 4.37 -15.83 -2.68
CA CYS A 260 3.55 -15.13 -3.66
C CYS A 260 3.15 -13.75 -3.16
N VAL A 261 2.93 -12.81 -4.09
CA VAL A 261 2.53 -11.44 -3.79
C VAL A 261 1.08 -11.40 -3.35
N MET A 262 0.84 -10.84 -2.17
CA MET A 262 -0.49 -10.55 -1.65
C MET A 262 -0.89 -9.09 -1.90
N GLU A 263 0.07 -8.17 -1.78
CA GLU A 263 -0.12 -6.74 -2.03
C GLU A 263 1.17 -6.08 -2.52
N LEU A 264 1.05 -5.03 -3.33
CA LEU A 264 2.14 -4.18 -3.77
C LEU A 264 1.75 -2.72 -3.52
N GLU A 265 2.43 -2.06 -2.59
CA GLU A 265 2.13 -0.66 -2.22
C GLU A 265 3.20 0.27 -2.77
N LEU A 266 2.81 1.09 -3.75
CA LEU A 266 3.66 2.05 -4.48
C LEU A 266 3.22 3.50 -4.28
N ILE A 267 2.16 3.76 -3.50
CA ILE A 267 1.67 5.12 -3.30
C ILE A 267 2.04 5.62 -1.90
N GLU A 268 1.63 4.91 -0.85
CA GLU A 268 1.82 5.39 0.53
C GLU A 268 2.10 4.26 1.55
N PRO A 269 3.13 3.42 1.31
CA PRO A 269 3.43 2.34 2.24
C PRO A 269 3.91 2.88 3.59
N ASN A 270 3.37 2.31 4.67
CA ASN A 270 3.99 2.41 5.99
C ASN A 270 5.39 1.78 5.92
N LEU A 271 6.43 2.55 6.27
CA LEU A 271 7.84 2.14 6.14
C LEU A 271 8.36 1.44 7.40
N PHE A 272 7.58 1.38 8.48
CA PHE A 272 7.98 0.76 9.73
C PHE A 272 9.32 1.31 10.26
N LEU A 273 9.58 2.61 10.14
CA LEU A 273 10.86 3.21 10.55
C LEU A 273 11.10 3.07 12.06
N HIS A 274 10.04 3.03 12.86
CA HIS A 274 10.13 2.73 14.29
C HIS A 274 10.67 1.32 14.60
N LEU A 275 10.49 0.36 13.68
CA LEU A 275 11.04 -1.00 13.78
C LEU A 275 12.47 -1.06 13.25
N HIS A 276 12.81 -0.21 12.28
CA HIS A 276 14.11 -0.15 11.61
C HIS A 276 14.70 1.27 11.63
N PRO A 277 15.04 1.83 12.81
CA PRO A 277 15.52 3.21 12.92
C PRO A 277 16.79 3.47 12.09
N ASP A 278 17.65 2.46 11.91
CA ASP A 278 18.86 2.54 11.08
C ASP A 278 18.57 2.75 9.57
N SER A 279 17.31 2.63 9.16
CA SER A 279 16.89 2.91 7.78
C SER A 279 16.62 4.39 7.52
N VAL A 280 16.38 5.19 8.57
CA VAL A 280 16.03 6.61 8.44
C VAL A 280 17.08 7.38 7.63
N PRO A 281 18.40 7.27 7.88
CA PRO A 281 19.39 8.01 7.11
C PRO A 281 19.39 7.66 5.61
N LYS A 282 19.17 6.38 5.26
CA LYS A 282 19.11 5.93 3.86
C LYS A 282 17.86 6.47 3.14
N VAL A 283 16.73 6.51 3.84
CA VAL A 283 15.49 7.11 3.33
C VAL A 283 15.70 8.60 3.09
N VAL A 284 16.28 9.32 4.05
CA VAL A 284 16.58 10.75 3.93
C VAL A 284 17.51 11.03 2.75
N GLU A 285 18.62 10.28 2.62
CA GLU A 285 19.57 10.42 1.50
C GLU A 285 18.87 10.28 0.15
N ALA A 286 18.07 9.22 -0.02
CA ALA A 286 17.37 8.97 -1.27
C ALA A 286 16.27 10.00 -1.56
N VAL A 287 15.56 10.50 -0.53
CA VAL A 287 14.57 11.56 -0.67
C VAL A 287 15.22 12.89 -1.08
N LEU A 288 16.35 13.26 -0.47
CA LEU A 288 17.09 14.46 -0.84
C LEU A 288 17.64 14.37 -2.26
N ALA A 289 18.16 13.20 -2.65
CA ALA A 289 18.60 12.94 -4.02
C ALA A 289 17.45 13.00 -5.05
N ALA A 290 16.22 12.68 -4.64
CA ALA A 290 15.04 12.80 -5.50
C ALA A 290 14.50 14.24 -5.59
N ALA A 291 14.77 15.08 -4.59
CA ALA A 291 14.34 16.48 -4.54
C ALA A 291 15.33 17.45 -5.21
N GLY A 292 16.59 17.05 -5.42
CA GLY A 292 17.63 17.83 -6.12
C GLY A 292 17.93 17.34 -7.52
#